data_AF-A0A6F9ASM6-F1
#
_entry.id   AF-A0A6F9ASM6-F1
#
_cell.length_a   1.000
_cell.length_b   1.000
_cell.length_c   1.000
_cell.angle_alpha   90.00
_cell.angle_beta   90.00
_cell.angle_gamma   90.00
#
_symmetry.space_group_name_H-M   'P 1'
#
loop_
_entity.id
_entity.type
_entity.pdbx_description
1 polymer ?
#
loop_
_entity_poly.entity_id
_entity_poly.type
_entity_poly.pdbx_seq_one_letter_code
_entity_poly.pdbx_strand_id
1 'polypeptide(L)'
;MEYWRQCALWLISCKVLPPNHRVTGDSAQVFDLAQTLRDGVLLCQLLNNLKPHTINLKEINLRPQMSQFLCLKNIRTFLYSCCEVFGMKKTDLFEAFDLFD
;
A
#
# COMPACT_ATOMS: atom_id res chain seq x y z
N MET A 1 -21.39 6.19 3.07
CA MET A 1 -20.43 5.23 2.46
C MET A 1 -19.05 5.59 2.95
N GLU A 2 -18.34 4.65 3.58
CA GLU A 2 -16.99 4.92 4.10
C GLU A 2 -15.96 4.72 2.99
N TYR A 3 -15.16 5.76 2.69
CA TYR A 3 -14.17 5.71 1.59
C TYR A 3 -13.16 4.56 1.72
N TRP A 4 -12.79 4.19 2.95
CA TRP A 4 -11.87 3.08 3.20
C TRP A 4 -12.43 1.73 2.73
N ARG A 5 -13.75 1.51 2.80
CA ARG A 5 -14.39 0.29 2.28
C ARG A 5 -14.33 0.23 0.76
N GLN A 6 -14.55 1.36 0.09
CA GLN A 6 -14.39 1.45 -1.37
C GLN A 6 -12.93 1.21 -1.78
N CYS A 7 -11.98 1.77 -1.01
CA CYS A 7 -10.55 1.51 -1.20
C CYS A 7 -10.21 0.02 -1.07
N ALA A 8 -10.73 -0.66 -0.05
CA ALA A 8 -10.52 -2.10 0.13
C ALA A 8 -11.03 -2.92 -1.07
N LEU A 9 -12.21 -2.60 -1.60
CA LEU A 9 -12.77 -3.25 -2.80
C LEU A 9 -11.94 -2.98 -4.06
N TRP A 10 -11.41 -1.76 -4.20
CA TRP A 10 -10.52 -1.40 -5.30
C TRP A 10 -9.19 -2.17 -5.23
N LEU A 11 -8.59 -2.32 -4.04
CA LEU A 11 -7.39 -3.12 -3.84
C LEU A 11 -7.58 -4.61 -4.23
N ILE A 12 -8.78 -5.15 -4.01
CA ILE A 12 -9.14 -6.51 -4.46
C ILE A 12 -9.22 -6.56 -5.99
N SER A 13 -9.85 -5.56 -6.60
CA SER A 13 -9.96 -5.45 -8.06
C SER A 13 -8.58 -5.28 -8.72
N CYS A 14 -7.64 -4.61 -8.04
CA CYS A 14 -6.23 -4.51 -8.41
C CYS A 14 -5.41 -5.78 -8.11
N LYS A 15 -6.02 -6.86 -7.61
CA LYS A 15 -5.36 -8.14 -7.28
C LYS A 15 -4.26 -8.01 -6.23
N VAL A 16 -4.37 -7.03 -5.33
CA VAL A 16 -3.43 -6.81 -4.21
C VAL A 16 -3.91 -7.55 -2.96
N LEU A 17 -5.23 -7.61 -2.78
CA LEU A 17 -5.88 -8.33 -1.68
C LEU A 17 -6.78 -9.45 -2.23
N PRO A 18 -6.88 -10.59 -1.53
CA PRO A 18 -7.85 -11.62 -1.89
C PRO A 18 -9.30 -11.16 -1.58
N PRO A 19 -10.32 -11.64 -2.31
CA PRO A 19 -11.72 -11.26 -2.06
C PRO A 19 -12.22 -11.56 -0.63
N ASN A 20 -11.71 -12.63 -0.02
CA ASN A 20 -12.07 -13.07 1.33
C ASN A 20 -11.13 -12.50 2.42
N HIS A 21 -10.44 -11.39 2.14
CA HIS A 21 -9.53 -10.77 3.10
C HIS A 21 -10.30 -10.19 4.30
N ARG A 22 -9.73 -10.22 5.51
CA ARG A 22 -10.38 -9.73 6.74
C ARG A 22 -10.95 -8.31 6.66
N VAL A 23 -10.38 -7.45 5.80
CA VAL A 23 -10.81 -6.05 5.61
C VAL A 23 -12.15 -5.90 4.91
N THR A 24 -12.68 -6.98 4.30
CA THR A 24 -14.02 -7.00 3.69
C THR A 24 -15.10 -7.48 4.65
N GLY A 25 -14.72 -7.94 5.85
CA GLY A 25 -15.68 -8.38 6.86
C GLY A 25 -16.57 -7.24 7.36
N ASP A 26 -17.77 -7.58 7.82
CA ASP A 26 -18.73 -6.60 8.34
C ASP A 26 -18.17 -5.84 9.55
N SER A 27 -17.44 -6.55 10.42
CA SER A 27 -16.78 -6.01 11.61
C SER A 27 -15.43 -5.33 11.35
N ALA A 28 -14.97 -5.27 10.10
CA ALA A 28 -13.69 -4.66 9.77
C ALA A 28 -13.73 -3.15 10.02
N GLN A 29 -12.60 -2.62 10.47
CA GLN A 29 -12.40 -1.20 10.72
C GLN A 29 -11.33 -0.63 9.78
N VAL A 30 -11.30 0.70 9.65
CA VAL A 30 -10.25 1.41 8.88
C VAL A 30 -8.84 1.03 9.36
N PHE A 31 -8.69 0.73 10.65
CA PHE A 31 -7.43 0.30 11.24
C PHE A 31 -6.95 -1.03 10.67
N ASP A 32 -7.84 -1.99 10.38
CA ASP A 32 -7.45 -3.26 9.77
C ASP A 32 -6.85 -3.08 8.38
N LEU A 33 -7.41 -2.16 7.60
CA LEU A 33 -6.88 -1.79 6.28
C LEU A 33 -5.53 -1.09 6.42
N ALA A 34 -5.42 -0.12 7.33
CA ALA A 34 -4.17 0.58 7.60
C ALA A 34 -3.06 -0.41 8.00
N GLN A 35 -3.33 -1.32 8.95
CA GLN A 35 -2.37 -2.35 9.36
C GLN A 35 -1.96 -3.28 8.21
N THR A 36 -2.87 -3.58 7.29
CA THR A 36 -2.57 -4.39 6.11
C THR A 36 -1.66 -3.68 5.11
N LEU A 37 -1.70 -2.34 5.03
CA LEU A 37 -0.85 -1.53 4.14
C LEU A 37 0.43 -1.01 4.82
N ARG A 38 0.49 -1.08 6.15
CA ARG A 38 1.49 -0.45 7.03
C ARG A 38 2.95 -0.81 6.71
N ASP A 39 3.20 -2.00 6.16
CA ASP A 39 4.55 -2.45 5.84
C ASP A 39 5.05 -2.00 4.45
N GLY A 40 4.18 -1.33 3.68
CA GLY A 40 4.45 -0.81 2.34
C GLY A 40 4.58 -1.86 1.24
N VAL A 41 4.55 -3.17 1.55
CA VAL A 41 4.76 -4.23 0.55
C VAL A 41 3.61 -4.27 -0.44
N LEU A 42 2.37 -4.27 0.06
CA LEU A 42 1.17 -4.29 -0.78
C LEU A 42 1.03 -3.04 -1.63
N LEU A 43 1.49 -1.89 -1.14
CA LEU A 43 1.52 -0.64 -1.90
C LEU A 43 2.48 -0.74 -3.10
N CYS A 44 3.66 -1.34 -2.89
CA CYS A 44 4.60 -1.56 -3.99
C CYS A 44 4.05 -2.56 -5.02
N GLN A 45 3.37 -3.62 -4.56
CA GLN A 45 2.70 -4.59 -5.43
C GLN A 45 1.56 -3.96 -6.23
N LEU A 46 0.78 -3.06 -5.62
CA LEU A 46 -0.28 -2.31 -6.29
C LEU A 46 0.25 -1.60 -7.53
N LEU A 47 1.35 -0.85 -7.42
CA LEU A 47 1.91 -0.14 -8.56
C LEU A 47 2.35 -1.08 -9.68
N ASN A 48 2.92 -2.23 -9.33
CA ASN A 48 3.28 -3.26 -10.32
C ASN A 48 2.07 -3.91 -11.00
N ASN A 49 0.95 -4.04 -10.30
CA ASN A 49 -0.30 -4.54 -10.88
C ASN A 49 -0.96 -3.52 -11.81
N LEU A 50 -0.83 -2.22 -11.52
CA LEU A 50 -1.33 -1.14 -12.38
C LEU A 50 -0.45 -0.95 -13.61
N LYS A 51 0.88 -0.99 -13.42
CA LYS A 51 1.87 -0.86 -14.49
C LYS A 51 3.01 -1.84 -14.22
N PRO A 52 3.18 -2.87 -15.06
CA PRO A 52 4.24 -3.85 -14.91
C PRO A 52 5.62 -3.21 -14.81
N HIS A 53 6.50 -3.78 -13.97
CA HIS A 53 7.88 -3.36 -13.80
C HIS A 53 8.08 -1.93 -13.26
N THR A 54 7.09 -1.36 -12.57
CA THR A 54 7.23 -0.04 -11.92
C THR A 54 8.22 -0.08 -10.76
N ILE A 55 8.12 -1.10 -9.90
CA ILE A 55 9.01 -1.30 -8.75
C ILE A 55 9.68 -2.66 -8.89
N ASN A 56 11.02 -2.69 -8.83
CA ASN A 56 11.75 -3.93 -8.71
C ASN A 56 11.52 -4.54 -7.34
N LEU A 57 10.80 -5.67 -7.27
CA LEU A 57 10.49 -6.31 -5.98
C LEU A 57 11.72 -6.80 -5.21
N LYS A 58 12.91 -6.84 -5.83
CA LYS A 58 14.18 -7.11 -5.14
C LYS A 58 14.70 -5.92 -4.32
N GLU A 59 14.19 -4.72 -4.57
CA GLU A 59 14.61 -3.49 -3.88
C GLU A 59 13.77 -3.18 -2.63
N ILE A 60 12.63 -3.84 -2.49
CA ILE A 60 11.75 -3.77 -1.33
C ILE A 60 11.96 -4.96 -0.40
N ASN A 61 11.61 -4.78 0.87
CA ASN A 61 11.69 -5.82 1.88
C ASN A 61 10.35 -6.54 1.96
N LEU A 62 10.24 -7.72 1.34
CA LEU A 62 9.00 -8.53 1.34
C LEU A 62 8.65 -9.12 2.71
N ARG A 63 9.61 -9.17 3.62
CA ARG A 63 9.44 -9.65 5.00
C ARG A 63 10.08 -8.66 5.97
N PRO A 64 9.48 -7.47 6.16
CA PRO A 64 10.10 -6.43 6.98
C PRO A 64 10.04 -6.74 8.49
N GLN A 65 9.30 -7.78 8.91
CA GLN A 65 9.19 -8.22 10.32
C GLN A 65 8.82 -7.07 11.28
N MET A 66 8.00 -6.12 10.82
CA MET A 66 7.65 -4.89 11.54
C MET A 66 8.84 -4.00 11.91
N SER A 67 10.00 -4.18 11.26
CA SER A 67 11.12 -3.26 11.38
C SER A 67 10.73 -1.90 10.82
N GLN A 68 10.75 -0.87 11.67
CA GLN A 68 10.47 0.51 11.30
C GLN A 68 11.27 0.96 10.08
N PHE A 69 12.58 0.67 10.06
CA PHE A 69 13.45 1.06 8.95
C PHE A 69 13.03 0.40 7.64
N LEU A 70 12.68 -0.89 7.66
CA LEU A 70 12.32 -1.63 6.45
C LEU A 70 10.93 -1.25 5.93
N CYS A 71 9.95 -1.07 6.83
CA CYS A 71 8.60 -0.60 6.48
C CYS A 71 8.64 0.81 5.87
N LEU A 72 9.32 1.75 6.53
CA LEU A 72 9.47 3.12 6.02
C LEU A 72 10.21 3.15 4.68
N LYS A 73 11.22 2.30 4.48
CA LYS A 73 11.89 2.16 3.17
C LYS A 73 10.89 1.75 2.10
N ASN A 74 10.07 0.72 2.33
CA ASN A 74 9.07 0.27 1.37
C ASN A 74 8.04 1.36 1.05
N ILE A 75 7.49 2.04 2.06
CA ILE A 75 6.51 3.12 1.88
C ILE A 75 7.13 4.25 1.06
N ARG A 76 8.37 4.66 1.35
CA ARG A 76 9.06 5.70 0.59
C ARG A 76 9.31 5.30 -0.86
N THR A 77 9.64 4.04 -1.12
CA THR A 77 9.76 3.52 -2.49
C THR A 77 8.44 3.66 -3.25
N PHE A 78 7.31 3.31 -2.63
CA PHE A 78 5.98 3.51 -3.21
C PHE A 78 5.73 4.99 -3.55
N LEU A 79 5.92 5.90 -2.58
CA LEU A 79 5.68 7.33 -2.76
C LEU A 79 6.56 7.94 -3.86
N TYR A 80 7.83 7.51 -3.93
CA TYR A 80 8.74 7.92 -4.98
C TYR A 80 8.26 7.48 -6.36
N SER A 81 7.87 6.20 -6.52
CA SER A 81 7.34 5.69 -7.78
C SER A 81 6.03 6.35 -8.20
N CYS A 82 5.17 6.75 -7.25
CA CYS A 82 3.98 7.55 -7.56
C CYS A 82 4.32 8.90 -8.22
N CYS A 83 5.39 9.56 -7.77
CA CYS A 83 5.86 10.78 -8.43
C CYS A 83 6.47 10.49 -9.80
N GLU A 84 7.48 9.61 -9.84
CA GLU A 84 8.33 9.45 -11.03
C GLU A 84 7.63 8.71 -12.18
N VAL A 85 6.82 7.69 -11.85
CA VAL A 85 6.23 6.80 -12.86
C VAL A 85 4.78 7.16 -13.17
N PHE A 86 4.04 7.64 -12.17
CA PHE A 86 2.62 8.00 -12.29
C PHE A 86 2.38 9.52 -12.36
N GLY A 87 3.41 10.35 -12.20
CA GLY A 87 3.31 11.81 -12.37
C GLY A 87 2.49 12.50 -11.29
N MET A 88 2.33 11.88 -10.12
CA MET A 88 1.57 12.49 -9.02
C MET A 88 2.33 13.65 -8.40
N LYS A 89 1.60 14.69 -7.96
CA LYS A 89 2.20 15.81 -7.24
C LYS A 89 2.49 15.38 -5.80
N LYS A 90 3.59 15.88 -5.24
CA LYS A 90 3.95 15.64 -3.83
C LYS A 90 2.87 16.07 -2.85
N THR A 91 2.09 17.11 -3.18
CA THR A 91 0.98 17.61 -2.36
C THR A 91 -0.20 16.65 -2.27
N ASP A 92 -0.30 15.69 -3.19
CA ASP A 92 -1.37 14.70 -3.25
C ASP A 92 -0.94 13.38 -2.59
N LEU A 93 0.29 13.31 -2.08
CA LEU A 93 0.86 12.15 -1.41
C LEU A 93 0.85 12.36 0.12
N PHE A 94 0.71 11.27 0.84
CA PHE A 94 0.84 11.24 2.29
C PHE A 94 2.31 11.13 2.71
N GLU A 95 2.61 11.46 3.96
CA GLU A 95 3.94 11.29 4.53
C GLU A 95 4.12 9.86 5.03
N ALA A 96 5.33 9.31 4.91
CA ALA A 96 5.56 7.89 5.24
C ALA A 96 5.16 7.50 6.68
N PHE A 97 5.24 8.45 7.61
CA PHE A 97 4.82 8.25 9.00
C PHE A 97 3.30 8.26 9.20
N ASP A 98 2.52 8.93 8.34
CA ASP A 98 1.06 8.95 8.42
C ASP A 98 0.44 7.54 8.29
N LEU A 99 1.14 6.63 7.61
CA LEU A 99 0.75 5.23 7.45
C LEU A 99 1.49 4.28 8.41
N PHE A 100 2.74 4.60 8.75
CA PHE A 100 3.56 3.71 9.56
C PHE A 100 3.18 3.74 11.05
N ASP A 101 2.84 4.90 11.60
CA ASP A 101 2.52 5.05 13.03
C ASP A 101 1.09 4.58 13.32
#